data_AF-A0A947RR46-F1
#
_entry.id   AF-A0A947RR46-F1
#
_cell.length_a   1.000
_cell.length_b   1.000
_cell.length_c   1.000
_cell.angle_alpha   90.00
_cell.angle_beta   90.00
_cell.angle_gamma   90.00
#
_symmetry.space_group_name_H-M   'P 1'
#
loop_
_entity.id
_entity.type
_entity.pdbx_description
1 polymer ?
#
loop_
_entity_poly.entity_id
_entity_poly.type
_entity_poly.pdbx_seq_one_letter_code
_entity_poly.pdbx_strand_id
1 'polypeptide(L)'
;NKVGTYPLAVMARAHGVPFYVAAPYSTYDHGTPDGEGIVVEMRDGAEITSCGSERTAPEGVEAWNPAFDVTPAALVTALITEHGVLTPPCEASLSVLRVDSAT
;
A
#
# COMPACT_ATOMS: atom_id res chain seq x y z
N ASN A 1 -1.40 -2.44 -1.29
CA ASN A 1 -0.85 -1.95 -2.57
C ASN A 1 -0.19 -3.15 -3.28
N LYS A 2 0.89 -3.00 -4.06
CA LYS A 2 1.84 -4.09 -4.39
C LYS A 2 3.28 -3.65 -4.01
N VAL A 3 4.18 -4.61 -3.73
CA VAL A 3 5.61 -4.30 -3.51
C VAL A 3 6.17 -3.41 -4.62
N GLY A 4 6.95 -2.39 -4.26
CA GLY A 4 7.42 -1.32 -5.14
C GLY A 4 6.63 -0.01 -4.99
N THR A 5 5.54 0.04 -4.24
CA THR A 5 4.77 1.27 -4.02
C THR A 5 5.52 2.25 -3.11
N TYR A 6 6.15 1.77 -2.04
CA TYR A 6 6.93 2.61 -1.13
C TYR A 6 8.04 3.41 -1.84
N PRO A 7 8.94 2.80 -2.65
CA PRO A 7 9.96 3.57 -3.35
C PRO A 7 9.36 4.56 -4.37
N LEU A 8 8.21 4.24 -5.01
CA LEU A 8 7.50 5.20 -5.86
C LEU A 8 7.02 6.42 -5.06
N ALA A 9 6.47 6.22 -3.87
CA ALA A 9 6.03 7.30 -3.00
C ALA A 9 7.22 8.17 -2.51
N VAL A 10 8.36 7.54 -2.20
CA VAL A 10 9.61 8.25 -1.86
C VAL A 10 10.08 9.12 -3.03
N MET A 11 10.12 8.56 -4.24
CA MET A 11 10.51 9.30 -5.45
C MET A 11 9.53 10.44 -5.77
N ALA A 12 8.23 10.20 -5.66
CA ALA A 12 7.21 11.22 -5.88
C ALA A 12 7.43 12.43 -4.96
N ARG A 13 7.66 12.19 -3.67
CA ARG A 13 8.00 13.26 -2.71
C ARG A 13 9.31 13.97 -3.07
N ALA A 14 10.35 13.22 -3.45
CA ALA A 14 11.64 13.80 -3.81
C ALA A 14 11.57 14.72 -5.05
N HIS A 15 10.61 14.48 -5.95
CA HIS A 15 10.40 15.26 -7.17
C HIS A 15 9.21 16.23 -7.11
N GLY A 16 8.57 16.40 -5.95
CA GLY A 16 7.42 17.30 -5.80
C GLY A 16 6.18 16.85 -6.59
N VAL A 17 6.06 15.57 -6.90
CA VAL A 17 4.91 14.98 -7.60
C VAL A 17 3.89 14.52 -6.55
N PRO A 18 2.60 14.88 -6.67
CA PRO A 18 1.58 14.41 -5.74
C PRO A 18 1.36 12.90 -5.89
N PHE A 19 1.25 12.20 -4.76
CA PHE A 19 1.07 10.75 -4.71
C PHE A 19 -0.30 10.41 -4.13
N TYR A 20 -1.20 9.87 -4.95
CA TYR A 20 -2.56 9.54 -4.54
C TYR A 20 -2.75 8.04 -4.37
N VAL A 21 -3.47 7.65 -3.33
CA VAL A 21 -3.96 6.27 -3.16
C VAL A 21 -5.45 6.27 -3.44
N ALA A 22 -5.92 5.39 -4.32
CA ALA A 22 -7.34 5.17 -4.55
C ALA A 22 -7.70 3.77 -4.03
N ALA A 23 -8.59 3.71 -3.05
CA ALA A 23 -9.04 2.46 -2.47
C ALA A 23 -10.45 2.63 -1.89
N PRO A 24 -11.33 1.63 -2.03
CA PRO A 24 -12.67 1.73 -1.44
C PRO A 24 -12.58 1.71 0.09
N TYR A 25 -13.56 2.31 0.76
CA TYR A 25 -13.60 2.39 2.23
C TYR A 25 -13.51 1.00 2.89
N SER A 26 -14.04 -0.03 2.25
CA SER A 26 -13.96 -1.42 2.70
C SER A 26 -12.53 -1.98 2.87
N THR A 27 -11.52 -1.33 2.29
CA THR A 27 -10.11 -1.71 2.47
C THR A 27 -9.46 -1.09 3.71
N TYR A 28 -10.14 -0.17 4.38
CA TYR A 28 -9.66 0.44 5.60
C TYR A 28 -9.82 -0.52 6.78
N ASP A 29 -8.73 -0.80 7.47
CA ASP A 29 -8.72 -1.61 8.68
C ASP A 29 -8.74 -0.73 9.93
N HIS A 30 -9.86 -0.72 10.64
CA HIS A 30 -10.01 0.03 11.89
C HIS A 30 -9.26 -0.58 13.09
N GLY A 31 -8.84 -1.85 12.99
CA GLY A 31 -8.14 -2.56 14.05
C GLY A 31 -6.63 -2.34 14.07
N THR A 32 -6.07 -1.76 13.00
CA THR A 32 -4.64 -1.58 12.80
C THR A 32 -4.32 -0.08 12.77
N PRO A 33 -3.89 0.53 13.90
CA PRO A 33 -3.78 1.98 14.02
C PRO A 33 -2.63 2.59 13.20
N ASP A 34 -1.62 1.80 12.87
CA ASP A 34 -0.46 2.21 12.09
C ASP A 34 0.06 1.08 11.19
N GLY A 35 1.04 1.42 10.35
CA GLY A 35 1.61 0.49 9.39
C GLY A 35 2.46 -0.63 10.00
N GLU A 36 2.88 -0.54 11.26
CA GLU A 36 3.72 -1.56 11.90
C GLU A 36 2.93 -2.83 12.22
N GLY A 37 1.62 -2.69 12.45
CA GLY A 37 0.71 -3.82 12.64
C GLY A 37 0.37 -4.62 11.38
N ILE A 38 0.74 -4.13 10.18
CA ILE A 38 0.41 -4.79 8.92
C ILE A 38 1.37 -5.96 8.66
N VAL A 39 0.86 -7.19 8.72
CA VAL A 39 1.62 -8.39 8.38
C VAL A 39 1.81 -8.49 6.86
N VAL A 40 3.06 -8.46 6.40
CA VAL A 40 3.40 -8.60 4.99
C VAL A 40 3.48 -10.07 4.59
N GLU A 41 2.69 -10.46 3.59
CA GLU A 41 2.72 -11.80 2.98
C GLU A 41 4.11 -12.07 2.36
N MET A 42 4.74 -13.17 2.76
CA MET A 42 5.92 -13.72 2.11
C MET A 42 5.49 -14.81 1.13
N ARG A 43 5.82 -14.64 -0.15
CA ARG A 43 5.46 -15.58 -1.21
C ARG A 43 6.61 -16.52 -1.54
N ASP A 44 6.31 -17.55 -2.33
CA ASP A 44 7.31 -18.51 -2.79
C ASP A 44 8.44 -17.79 -3.54
N GLY A 45 9.69 -18.11 -3.20
CA GLY A 45 10.88 -17.59 -3.87
C GLY A 45 10.95 -17.98 -5.35
N ALA A 46 10.24 -19.02 -5.77
CA ALA A 46 10.12 -19.42 -7.16
C ALA A 46 9.61 -18.30 -8.09
N GLU A 47 8.75 -17.40 -7.59
CA GLU A 47 8.25 -16.25 -8.38
C GLU A 47 9.35 -15.22 -8.70
N ILE A 48 10.46 -15.24 -7.95
CA ILE A 48 11.63 -14.38 -8.18
C ILE A 48 12.69 -15.11 -8.99
N THR A 49 12.93 -16.40 -8.70
CA THR A 49 13.99 -17.18 -9.37
C THR A 49 13.59 -17.69 -10.75
N SER A 50 12.32 -17.56 -11.13
CA SER A 50 11.75 -18.05 -12.38
C SER A 50 10.78 -17.03 -12.98
N CYS A 51 10.65 -17.05 -14.31
CA CYS A 51 9.63 -16.31 -15.05
C CYS A 51 8.78 -17.32 -15.84
N GLY A 52 7.50 -17.45 -15.49
CA GLY A 52 6.68 -18.55 -16.00
C GLY A 52 7.26 -19.91 -15.58
N SER A 53 7.42 -20.82 -16.53
CA SER A 53 8.03 -22.14 -16.29
C SER A 53 9.56 -22.15 -16.40
N GLU A 54 10.19 -21.04 -16.75
CA GLU A 54 11.64 -20.97 -17.01
C GLU A 54 12.39 -20.38 -15.82
N ARG A 55 13.46 -21.05 -15.37
CA ARG A 55 14.34 -20.54 -14.31
C ARG A 55 15.25 -19.45 -14.87
N THR A 56 15.30 -18.31 -14.19
CA THR A 56 16.08 -17.13 -14.62
C THR A 56 17.24 -16.80 -13.68
N ALA A 57 17.27 -17.37 -12.48
CA ALA A 57 18.36 -17.24 -11.52
C ALA A 57 19.30 -18.48 -11.53
N PRO A 58 20.49 -18.43 -10.91
CA PRO A 58 21.37 -19.59 -10.69
C PRO A 58 20.78 -20.61 -9.70
N GLU A 59 21.00 -21.91 -9.92
CA GLU A 59 20.51 -22.96 -9.02
C GLU A 59 20.98 -22.79 -7.57
N GLY A 60 20.12 -23.15 -6.62
CA GLY A 60 20.42 -23.12 -5.18
C GLY A 60 20.35 -21.74 -4.51
N VAL A 61 20.10 -20.65 -5.25
CA VAL A 61 19.89 -19.32 -4.63
C VAL A 61 18.51 -19.21 -3.98
N GLU A 62 18.48 -18.58 -2.82
CA GLU A 62 17.25 -18.22 -2.11
C GLU A 62 16.80 -16.82 -2.53
N ALA A 63 15.48 -16.57 -2.45
CA ALA A 63 14.89 -15.29 -2.78
C ALA A 63 14.09 -14.73 -1.61
N TRP A 64 14.18 -13.42 -1.41
CA TRP A 64 13.32 -12.67 -0.50
C TRP A 64 12.16 -12.08 -1.31
N ASN A 65 10.95 -12.61 -1.11
CA ASN A 65 9.77 -12.27 -1.92
C ASN A 65 8.59 -11.73 -1.05
N PRO A 66 8.71 -10.52 -0.48
CA PRO A 66 7.56 -9.85 0.13
C PRO A 66 6.57 -9.42 -0.95
N ALA A 67 5.30 -9.82 -0.82
CA ALA A 67 4.26 -9.52 -1.80
C ALA A 67 3.79 -8.05 -1.77
N PHE A 68 4.11 -7.32 -0.70
CA PHE A 68 3.64 -5.97 -0.43
C PHE A 68 4.71 -5.16 0.27
N ASP A 69 4.56 -3.84 0.25
CA ASP A 69 5.27 -2.93 1.14
C ASP A 69 4.29 -1.99 1.85
N VAL A 70 4.77 -1.33 2.90
CA VAL A 70 3.98 -0.34 3.66
C VAL A 70 4.48 1.05 3.29
N THR A 71 3.58 1.88 2.76
CA THR A 71 3.86 3.28 2.45
C THR A 71 3.40 4.17 3.60
N PRO A 72 4.30 4.90 4.28
CA PRO A 72 3.90 5.83 5.35
C PRO A 72 2.94 6.90 4.86
N ALA A 73 1.93 7.23 5.67
CA ALA A 73 0.90 8.23 5.33
C ALA A 73 1.48 9.61 4.99
N ALA A 74 2.63 9.98 5.58
CA ALA A 74 3.33 11.23 5.28
C ALA A 74 3.88 11.33 3.83
N LEU A 75 3.90 10.22 3.07
CA LEU A 75 4.26 10.21 1.66
C LEU A 75 3.04 10.28 0.72
N VAL A 76 1.82 10.23 1.27
CA VAL A 76 0.57 10.20 0.50
C VAL A 76 -0.07 11.59 0.54
N THR A 77 -0.36 12.14 -0.64
CA THR A 77 -1.03 13.45 -0.79
C THR A 77 -2.51 13.37 -0.42
N ALA A 78 -3.21 12.34 -0.90
CA ALA A 78 -4.60 12.08 -0.50
C ALA A 78 -4.99 10.61 -0.72
N LEU A 79 -5.98 10.16 0.06
CA LEU A 79 -6.69 8.89 -0.13
C LEU A 79 -8.06 9.19 -0.77
N ILE A 80 -8.35 8.53 -1.88
CA ILE A 80 -9.59 8.71 -2.64
C ILE A 80 -10.46 7.46 -2.44
N THR A 81 -11.70 7.67 -1.98
CA THR A 81 -12.70 6.63 -1.74
C THR A 81 -14.02 6.99 -2.43
N GLU A 82 -14.99 6.09 -2.39
CA GLU A 82 -16.38 6.32 -2.82
C GLU A 82 -17.12 7.35 -1.95
N HIS A 83 -16.61 7.64 -0.75
CA HIS A 83 -17.19 8.62 0.18
C HIS A 83 -16.53 10.00 0.09
N GLY A 84 -15.40 10.13 -0.60
CA GLY A 84 -14.73 11.41 -0.85
C GLY A 84 -13.21 11.31 -0.85
N VAL A 85 -12.56 12.47 -0.72
CA VAL A 85 -11.10 12.59 -0.71
C VAL A 85 -10.63 12.97 0.69
N LEU A 86 -9.74 12.17 1.25
CA LEU A 86 -9.11 12.39 2.55
C LEU A 86 -7.70 12.94 2.35
N THR A 87 -7.43 14.10 2.93
CA THR A 87 -6.10 14.74 2.89
C THR A 87 -5.49 14.79 4.29
N PRO A 88 -4.16 14.69 4.42
CA PRO A 88 -3.49 14.93 5.69
C PRO A 88 -3.76 16.35 6.24
N PRO A 89 -3.86 16.54 7.57
CA PRO A 89 -3.93 15.50 8.59
C PRO A 89 -5.27 14.77 8.56
N CYS A 90 -5.24 13.43 8.41
CA CYS A 90 -6.41 12.61 8.10
C CYS A 90 -7.52 12.71 9.16
N GLU A 91 -7.20 13.03 10.42
CA GLU A 91 -8.16 13.15 11.52
C GLU A 91 -9.31 14.12 11.21
N ALA A 92 -9.01 15.25 10.55
CA ALA A 92 -10.02 16.22 10.16
C ALA A 92 -10.87 15.74 8.97
N SER A 93 -10.33 14.86 8.12
CA SER A 93 -11.02 14.30 6.95
C SER A 93 -11.77 13.00 7.25
N LEU A 94 -11.60 12.37 8.42
CA LEU A 94 -12.35 11.17 8.82
C LEU A 94 -13.86 11.41 8.92
N SER A 95 -14.30 12.67 9.11
CA SER A 95 -15.73 13.00 9.08
C SER A 95 -16.38 12.72 7.73
N VAL A 96 -15.59 12.72 6.65
CA VAL A 96 -16.03 12.42 5.28
C VAL A 96 -16.30 10.93 5.07
N LEU A 97 -15.73 10.07 5.93
CA LEU A 97 -15.95 8.61 5.89
C LEU A 97 -17.15 8.15 6.73
N ARG A 98 -17.82 9.06 7.45
CA ARG A 98 -19.02 8.69 8.22
C ARG A 98 -20.17 8.44 7.26
N VAL A 99 -20.48 7.16 7.07
CA VAL A 99 -21.78 6.73 6.58
C VAL A 99 -22.80 7.13 7.65
N ASP A 100 -23.73 8.03 7.32
CA ASP A 100 -24.95 8.16 8.11
C ASP A 100 -25.60 6.78 8.14
N SER A 101 -25.58 6.13 9.31
CA SER A 101 -26.36 4.92 9.56
C SER A 101 -27.84 5.30 9.56
N ALA A 102 -28.38 5.52 8.37
CA ALA A 102 -29.79 5.73 8.08
C ALA A 102 -30.21 4.68 7.04
N THR A 103 -30.56 3.48 7.48
CA THR A 103 -31.94 2.97 7.65
C THR A 103 -31.87 1.49 8.02
#